data_AF-A0A852K806-F1
#
_entry.id   AF-A0A852K806-F1
#
_cell.length_a   1.000
_cell.length_b   1.000
_cell.length_c   1.000
_cell.angle_alpha   90.00
_cell.angle_beta   90.00
_cell.angle_gamma   90.00
#
_symmetry.space_group_name_H-M   'P 1'
#
loop_
_entity.id
_entity.type
_entity.pdbx_description
1 polymer ?
#
loop_
_entity_poly.entity_id
_entity_poly.type
_entity_poly.pdbx_seq_one_letter_code
_entity_poly.pdbx_strand_id
1 'polypeptide(L)'
;SPEGRALYQVHYESPEGQGSAFYDLVVLTTPLHPSRSNFTFDNFDPPIADLPGSFQPSVTSVVHGYLNSSYFGFPDPKLFPFTSILTTDTPELFFHAMDNICPVNVSAAFRRKQPQEAAVWRVLSPRPLDKPQLKTLFRSYYSVQVAEWPTYPRYDAAKALPPVVLHESLFYLSGVEWVASSMEMTAVAAKNVALLAYNRWHQQLDKIDQKDLMHKVKTEL
;
A
#
# COMPACT_ATOMS: atom_id res chain seq x y z
N SER A 1 19.93 -35.61 10.97
CA SER A 1 20.17 -36.31 9.69
C SER A 1 18.87 -36.51 8.96
N PRO A 2 18.70 -36.07 7.70
CA PRO A 2 19.48 -35.06 6.96
C PRO A 2 19.09 -33.65 7.48
N GLU A 3 19.96 -32.96 8.23
CA GLU A 3 20.61 -31.72 7.74
C GLU A 3 19.54 -30.69 7.34
N GLY A 4 18.83 -30.08 8.28
CA GLY A 4 19.37 -29.06 9.19
C GLY A 4 18.77 -27.72 8.78
N ARG A 5 17.43 -27.59 8.84
CA ARG A 5 16.76 -26.34 8.49
C ARG A 5 17.08 -25.26 9.52
N ALA A 6 17.29 -24.04 9.05
CA ALA A 6 17.33 -22.87 9.91
C ALA A 6 16.00 -22.77 10.69
N LEU A 7 16.08 -22.95 12.01
CA LEU A 7 14.94 -22.78 12.92
C LEU A 7 14.98 -21.35 13.45
N TYR A 8 13.89 -20.63 13.23
CA TYR A 8 13.68 -19.30 13.79
C TYR A 8 12.90 -19.41 15.09
N GLN A 9 13.41 -18.83 16.17
CA GLN A 9 12.61 -18.60 17.37
C GLN A 9 12.00 -17.20 17.28
N VAL A 10 10.67 -17.13 17.26
CA VAL A 10 9.94 -15.86 17.26
C VAL A 10 9.40 -15.62 18.66
N HIS A 11 9.80 -14.51 19.25
CA HIS A 11 9.27 -14.01 20.52
C HIS A 11 8.14 -13.03 20.23
N TYR A 12 7.01 -13.16 20.93
CA TYR A 12 5.84 -12.31 20.73
C TYR A 12 5.13 -11.99 22.05
N GLU A 13 4.39 -10.89 22.04
CA GLU A 13 3.50 -10.49 23.14
C GLU A 13 2.06 -10.66 22.69
N SER A 14 1.25 -11.34 23.50
CA SER A 14 -0.18 -11.54 23.29
C SER A 14 -0.97 -11.08 24.52
N PRO A 15 -2.31 -11.00 24.45
CA PRO A 15 -3.14 -10.72 25.64
C PRO A 15 -2.93 -11.70 26.80
N GLU A 16 -2.38 -12.89 26.53
CA GLU A 16 -2.10 -13.94 27.52
C GLU A 16 -0.70 -13.82 28.14
N GLY A 17 0.14 -12.90 27.64
CA GLY A 17 1.50 -12.65 28.11
C GLY A 17 2.56 -12.78 27.01
N GLN A 18 3.82 -12.90 27.42
CA GLN A 18 4.95 -13.13 26.51
C GLN A 18 5.09 -14.61 26.18
N GLY A 19 5.38 -14.91 24.91
CA GLY A 19 5.56 -16.26 24.41
C GLY A 19 6.68 -16.38 23.38
N SER A 20 7.02 -17.61 23.01
CA SER A 20 7.89 -17.86 21.87
C SER A 20 7.55 -19.18 21.18
N ALA A 21 7.80 -19.26 19.88
CA ALA A 21 7.61 -20.47 19.09
C ALA A 21 8.69 -20.61 18.02
N PHE A 22 8.96 -21.86 17.62
CA PHE A 22 9.91 -22.18 16.56
C PHE A 22 9.22 -22.34 15.21
N TYR A 23 9.84 -21.79 14.17
CA TYR A 23 9.36 -21.83 12.80
C TYR A 23 10.48 -22.21 11.84
N ASP A 24 10.19 -23.10 10.89
CA ASP A 24 11.12 -23.42 9.80
C ASP A 24 11.19 -22.32 8.72
N LEU A 25 10.16 -21.47 8.66
CA LEU A 25 10.01 -20.44 7.66
C LEU A 25 9.32 -19.22 8.25
N VAL A 26 9.89 -18.04 8.00
CA VAL A 26 9.35 -16.76 8.47
C VAL A 26 9.14 -15.83 7.28
N VAL A 27 7.96 -15.22 7.22
CA VAL A 27 7.65 -14.16 6.25
C VAL A 27 7.32 -12.89 7.00
N LEU A 28 8.06 -11.83 6.73
CA LEU A 28 7.86 -10.51 7.31
C LEU A 28 6.92 -9.70 6.43
N THR A 29 5.77 -9.35 7.02
CA THR A 29 4.69 -8.57 6.38
C THR A 29 4.49 -7.22 7.06
N THR A 30 5.52 -6.72 7.74
CA THR A 30 5.55 -5.43 8.40
C THR A 30 6.74 -4.62 7.86
N PRO A 31 6.63 -3.29 7.67
CA PRO A 31 7.74 -2.47 7.22
C PRO A 31 8.97 -2.59 8.13
N LEU A 32 10.14 -2.83 7.51
CA LEU A 32 11.45 -2.72 8.16
C LEU A 32 11.95 -1.29 8.08
N HIS A 33 11.64 -0.48 9.09
CA HIS A 33 11.97 0.93 9.13
C HIS A 33 12.10 1.42 10.59
N PRO A 34 13.08 2.26 10.93
CA PRO A 34 13.38 2.59 12.34
C PRO A 34 12.22 3.23 13.11
N SER A 35 11.32 3.94 12.42
CA SER A 35 10.16 4.57 13.04
C SER A 35 8.89 3.70 13.10
N ARG A 36 8.95 2.45 12.60
CA ARG A 36 7.77 1.58 12.45
C ARG A 36 8.00 0.15 12.92
N SER A 37 9.23 -0.34 12.87
CA SER A 37 9.56 -1.69 13.33
C SER A 37 9.44 -1.76 14.84
N ASN A 38 8.57 -2.66 15.30
CA ASN A 38 8.32 -2.95 16.71
C ASN A 38 8.97 -4.27 17.14
N PHE A 39 9.96 -4.73 16.39
CA PHE A 39 10.67 -5.99 16.60
C PHE A 39 12.13 -5.85 16.19
N THR A 40 12.97 -6.75 16.68
CA THR A 40 14.42 -6.77 16.41
C THR A 40 14.86 -8.13 15.88
N PHE A 41 16.04 -8.17 15.28
CA PHE A 41 16.70 -9.40 14.86
C PHE A 41 17.88 -9.66 15.79
N ASP A 42 17.80 -10.76 16.53
CA ASP A 42 18.86 -11.18 17.45
C ASP A 42 19.67 -12.32 16.83
N ASN A 43 20.99 -12.30 17.04
CA ASN A 43 21.92 -13.36 16.62
C ASN A 43 22.01 -13.63 15.10
N PHE A 44 21.83 -12.61 14.26
CA PHE A 44 22.08 -12.69 12.82
C PHE A 44 23.50 -12.20 12.48
N ASP A 45 24.20 -12.95 11.63
CA ASP A 45 25.48 -12.56 11.04
C ASP A 45 25.44 -12.74 9.51
N PRO A 46 25.48 -11.67 8.71
CA PRO A 46 25.53 -10.27 9.13
C PRO A 46 24.20 -9.80 9.77
N PRO A 47 24.21 -8.74 10.61
CA PRO A 47 22.99 -8.16 11.16
C PRO A 47 22.02 -7.71 10.06
N ILE A 48 20.73 -7.99 10.26
CA ILE A 48 19.67 -7.48 9.39
C ILE A 48 19.33 -6.06 9.83
N ALA A 49 19.66 -5.08 8.98
CA ALA A 49 19.41 -3.67 9.25
C ALA A 49 18.00 -3.25 8.82
N ASP A 50 17.47 -2.23 9.51
CA ASP A 50 16.30 -1.50 9.03
C ASP A 50 16.60 -0.81 7.70
N LEU A 51 15.55 -0.64 6.88
CA LEU A 51 15.70 -0.03 5.58
C LEU A 51 15.61 1.49 5.68
N PRO A 52 16.54 2.23 5.04
CA PRO A 52 16.50 3.68 5.04
C PRO A 52 15.35 4.18 4.15
N GLY A 53 14.76 5.30 4.55
CA GLY A 53 13.87 6.06 3.69
C GLY A 53 12.91 6.91 4.48
N SER A 54 11.86 7.40 3.83
CA SER A 54 10.84 8.18 4.49
C SER A 54 9.48 7.70 4.03
N PHE A 55 8.52 7.77 4.94
CA PHE A 55 7.12 7.55 4.64
C PHE A 55 6.44 8.91 4.59
N GLN A 56 5.45 9.02 3.72
CA GLN A 56 4.58 10.19 3.70
C GLN A 56 3.24 9.86 4.34
N PRO A 57 2.65 10.76 5.14
CA PRO A 57 1.27 10.60 5.56
C PRO A 57 0.35 10.77 4.34
N SER A 58 -0.74 10.00 4.30
CA SER A 58 -1.87 10.34 3.44
C SER A 58 -3.07 10.59 4.33
N VAL A 59 -3.76 11.69 4.07
CA VAL A 59 -4.99 12.03 4.74
C VAL A 59 -6.13 11.77 3.78
N THR A 60 -7.13 11.04 4.26
CA THR A 60 -8.37 10.80 3.54
C THR A 60 -9.49 11.58 4.21
N SER A 61 -10.04 12.56 3.50
CA SER A 61 -11.22 13.31 3.92
C SER A 61 -12.44 12.78 3.16
N VAL A 62 -13.43 12.24 3.85
CA VAL A 62 -14.73 11.83 3.30
C VAL A 62 -15.72 12.96 3.55
N VAL A 63 -16.13 13.62 2.48
CA VAL A 63 -16.97 14.82 2.50
C VAL A 63 -18.33 14.51 1.88
N HIS A 64 -19.40 14.78 2.62
CA HIS A 64 -20.75 14.76 2.05
C HIS A 64 -21.14 16.20 1.69
N GLY A 65 -21.26 16.51 0.41
CA GLY A 65 -21.52 17.89 -0.04
C GLY A 65 -21.71 18.08 -1.54
N TYR A 66 -21.88 19.34 -1.93
CA TYR A 66 -21.99 19.78 -3.32
C TYR A 66 -20.62 20.19 -3.83
N LEU A 67 -20.14 19.49 -4.87
CA LEU A 67 -18.85 19.78 -5.50
C LEU A 67 -18.86 21.19 -6.10
N ASN A 68 -17.74 21.91 -5.95
CA ASN A 68 -17.48 23.13 -6.70
C ASN A 68 -16.88 22.79 -8.08
N SER A 69 -17.72 22.37 -9.02
CA SER A 69 -17.28 22.04 -10.39
C SER A 69 -16.54 23.19 -11.09
N SER A 70 -16.85 24.44 -10.72
CA SER A 70 -16.22 25.63 -11.29
C SER A 70 -14.72 25.69 -11.01
N TYR A 71 -14.26 25.17 -9.86
CA TYR A 71 -12.83 25.06 -9.54
C TYR A 71 -12.07 24.19 -10.54
N PHE A 72 -12.75 23.20 -11.12
CA PHE A 72 -12.19 22.29 -12.13
C PHE A 72 -12.42 22.76 -13.56
N GLY A 73 -12.83 24.01 -13.76
CA GLY A 73 -13.09 24.57 -15.10
C GLY A 73 -14.47 24.27 -15.67
N PHE A 74 -15.42 23.80 -14.85
CA PHE A 74 -16.80 23.53 -15.27
C PHE A 74 -17.79 24.44 -14.52
N PRO A 75 -18.08 25.65 -15.03
CA PRO A 75 -19.01 26.58 -14.38
C PRO A 75 -20.42 26.01 -14.19
N ASP A 76 -20.90 25.28 -15.21
CA ASP A 76 -22.15 24.52 -15.14
C ASP A 76 -21.87 23.08 -14.65
N PRO A 77 -22.35 22.70 -13.44
CA PRO A 77 -22.19 21.34 -12.91
C PRO A 77 -22.80 20.26 -13.81
N LYS A 78 -23.80 20.58 -14.65
CA LYS A 78 -24.40 19.62 -15.59
C LYS A 78 -23.40 19.05 -16.58
N LEU A 79 -22.38 19.84 -16.88
CA LEU A 79 -21.34 19.49 -17.86
C LEU A 79 -20.17 18.76 -17.22
N PHE A 80 -20.14 18.62 -15.89
CA PHE A 80 -19.04 17.95 -15.19
C PHE A 80 -19.17 16.42 -15.34
N PRO A 81 -18.30 15.75 -16.12
CA PRO A 81 -18.51 14.35 -16.48
C PRO A 81 -17.75 13.37 -15.57
N PHE A 82 -16.93 13.87 -14.65
CA PHE A 82 -15.94 13.07 -13.96
C PHE A 82 -16.45 12.54 -12.63
N THR A 83 -16.05 11.30 -12.32
CA THR A 83 -16.28 10.69 -11.01
C THR A 83 -15.01 10.58 -10.20
N SER A 84 -13.87 10.83 -10.83
CA SER A 84 -12.54 10.80 -10.23
C SER A 84 -11.70 11.91 -10.85
N ILE A 85 -10.91 12.57 -10.01
CA ILE A 85 -10.03 13.67 -10.33
C ILE A 85 -8.67 13.27 -9.77
N LEU A 86 -7.68 13.16 -10.64
CA LEU A 86 -6.32 12.83 -10.26
C LEU A 86 -5.44 14.03 -10.58
N THR A 87 -4.51 14.35 -9.69
CA THR A 87 -3.54 15.42 -9.91
C THR A 87 -2.16 14.84 -10.18
N THR A 88 -1.32 15.62 -10.85
CA THR A 88 0.11 15.36 -10.95
C THR A 88 0.81 15.94 -9.74
N ASP A 89 2.03 15.46 -9.45
CA ASP A 89 2.84 16.02 -8.36
C ASP A 89 3.15 17.50 -8.66
N THR A 90 2.50 18.39 -7.91
CA THR A 90 2.60 19.84 -8.08
C THR A 90 2.62 20.46 -6.68
N PRO A 91 3.74 21.06 -6.25
CA PRO A 91 3.93 21.50 -4.86
C PRO A 91 2.86 22.46 -4.33
N GLU A 92 2.20 23.19 -5.22
CA GLU A 92 1.18 24.19 -4.88
C GLU A 92 -0.22 23.58 -4.64
N LEU A 93 -0.44 22.32 -5.05
CA LEU A 93 -1.72 21.64 -4.86
C LEU A 93 -1.83 21.05 -3.45
N PHE A 94 -2.97 21.32 -2.81
CA PHE A 94 -3.25 20.85 -1.45
C PHE A 94 -3.90 19.47 -1.39
N PHE A 95 -4.16 18.83 -2.54
CA PHE A 95 -4.73 17.49 -2.64
C PHE A 95 -4.13 16.71 -3.84
N HIS A 96 -4.13 15.38 -3.74
CA HIS A 96 -3.58 14.45 -4.73
C HIS A 96 -4.65 13.84 -5.63
N ALA A 97 -5.80 13.52 -5.06
CA ALA A 97 -6.89 12.91 -5.80
C ALA A 97 -8.22 13.15 -5.08
N MET A 98 -9.29 13.06 -5.84
CA MET A 98 -10.64 13.12 -5.33
C MET A 98 -11.53 12.17 -6.14
N ASP A 99 -12.46 11.47 -5.49
CA ASP A 99 -13.40 10.59 -6.17
C ASP A 99 -14.77 10.53 -5.49
N ASN A 100 -15.80 10.33 -6.31
CA ASN A 100 -17.19 10.16 -5.86
C ASN A 100 -17.39 8.71 -5.40
N ILE A 101 -17.51 8.53 -4.08
CA ILE A 101 -17.62 7.20 -3.49
C ILE A 101 -19.05 6.68 -3.68
N CYS A 102 -19.15 5.44 -4.16
CA CYS A 102 -20.41 4.70 -4.19
C CYS A 102 -20.47 3.70 -3.04
N PRO A 103 -21.66 3.40 -2.50
CA PRO A 103 -21.83 2.32 -1.54
C PRO A 103 -21.28 1.00 -2.11
N VAL A 104 -20.69 0.17 -1.25
CA VAL A 104 -20.20 -1.17 -1.65
C VAL A 104 -21.38 -2.08 -2.02
N ASN A 105 -22.50 -1.95 -1.31
CA ASN A 105 -23.74 -2.66 -1.60
C ASN A 105 -24.74 -1.69 -2.24
N VAL A 106 -24.99 -1.87 -3.54
CA VAL A 106 -25.93 -1.05 -4.30
C VAL A 106 -27.19 -1.85 -4.62
N SER A 107 -28.35 -1.25 -4.40
CA SER A 107 -29.61 -1.80 -4.89
C SER A 107 -29.73 -1.60 -6.41
N ALA A 108 -30.61 -2.35 -7.06
CA ALA A 108 -30.90 -2.16 -8.49
C ALA A 108 -31.40 -0.75 -8.84
N ALA A 109 -31.92 0.00 -7.85
CA ALA A 109 -32.39 1.36 -8.01
C ALA A 109 -31.29 2.42 -7.78
N PHE A 110 -30.11 2.02 -7.32
CA PHE A 110 -29.03 2.96 -7.06
C PHE A 110 -28.59 3.63 -8.37
N ARG A 111 -28.55 4.96 -8.35
CA ARG A 111 -27.85 5.74 -9.35
C ARG A 111 -26.85 6.63 -8.66
N ARG A 112 -25.66 6.71 -9.25
CA ARG A 112 -24.64 7.67 -8.84
C ARG A 112 -25.24 9.07 -8.94
N LYS A 113 -25.02 9.85 -7.89
CA LYS A 113 -25.50 11.22 -7.78
C LYS A 113 -24.89 12.09 -8.88
N GLN A 114 -25.73 12.90 -9.53
CA GLN A 114 -25.23 13.86 -10.51
C GLN A 114 -24.39 14.95 -9.83
N PRO A 115 -23.51 15.66 -10.54
CA PRO A 115 -22.63 16.68 -9.94
C PRO A 115 -23.35 17.84 -9.24
N GLN A 116 -24.63 18.02 -9.54
CA GLN A 116 -25.54 19.03 -8.99
C GLN A 116 -26.34 18.56 -7.77
N GLU A 117 -26.23 17.28 -7.43
CA GLU A 117 -26.73 16.72 -6.18
C GLU A 117 -25.60 16.62 -5.15
N ALA A 118 -25.95 16.66 -3.88
CA ALA A 118 -25.00 16.32 -2.82
C ALA A 118 -24.60 14.85 -2.95
N ALA A 119 -23.30 14.60 -2.88
CA ALA A 119 -22.72 13.27 -2.95
C ALA A 119 -21.61 13.10 -1.91
N VAL A 120 -21.15 11.87 -1.74
CA VAL A 120 -20.01 11.55 -0.88
C VAL A 120 -18.75 11.51 -1.72
N TRP A 121 -17.79 12.34 -1.36
CA TRP A 121 -16.52 12.49 -2.03
C TRP A 121 -15.39 12.09 -1.10
N ARG A 122 -14.46 11.28 -1.60
CA ARG A 122 -13.16 11.06 -0.98
C ARG A 122 -12.20 12.12 -1.49
N VAL A 123 -11.40 12.70 -0.63
CA VAL A 123 -10.29 13.59 -0.99
C VAL A 123 -9.03 13.07 -0.32
N LEU A 124 -8.01 12.79 -1.13
CA LEU A 124 -6.68 12.41 -0.68
C LEU A 124 -5.79 13.65 -0.65
N SER A 125 -5.17 13.94 0.48
CA SER A 125 -4.33 15.13 0.67
C SER A 125 -3.12 14.83 1.58
N PRO A 126 -2.04 15.64 1.50
CA PRO A 126 -0.88 15.49 2.38
C PRO A 126 -1.20 15.76 3.86
N ARG A 127 -2.22 16.58 4.13
CA ARG A 127 -2.63 17.05 5.46
C ARG A 127 -4.16 17.17 5.52
N PRO A 128 -4.78 17.22 6.73
CA PRO A 128 -6.20 17.49 6.86
C PRO A 128 -6.59 18.80 6.18
N LEU A 129 -7.71 18.78 5.46
CA LEU A 129 -8.18 19.95 4.73
C LEU A 129 -8.70 21.02 5.68
N ASP A 130 -8.20 22.24 5.53
CA ASP A 130 -8.73 23.39 6.27
C ASP A 130 -10.05 23.89 5.67
N LYS A 131 -10.73 24.80 6.40
CA LYS A 131 -12.01 25.36 5.96
C LYS A 131 -11.91 26.07 4.60
N PRO A 132 -10.89 26.91 4.32
CA PRO A 132 -10.68 27.47 2.99
C PRO A 132 -10.57 26.41 1.89
N GLN A 133 -9.75 25.38 2.06
CA GLN A 133 -9.55 24.29 1.09
C GLN A 133 -10.85 23.52 0.85
N LEU A 134 -11.62 23.22 1.90
CA LEU A 134 -12.94 22.61 1.76
C LEU A 134 -13.90 23.51 0.98
N LYS A 135 -13.92 24.82 1.24
CA LYS A 135 -14.75 25.78 0.50
C LYS A 135 -14.30 25.98 -0.95
N THR A 136 -13.02 25.77 -1.24
CA THR A 136 -12.50 25.75 -2.61
C THR A 136 -13.07 24.55 -3.37
N LEU A 137 -13.02 23.36 -2.78
CA LEU A 137 -13.46 22.11 -3.41
C LEU A 137 -14.99 21.91 -3.41
N PHE A 138 -15.70 22.46 -2.43
CA PHE A 138 -17.13 22.25 -2.23
C PHE A 138 -17.86 23.59 -2.06
N ARG A 139 -18.96 23.77 -2.82
CA ARG A 139 -19.84 24.95 -2.67
C ARG A 139 -20.47 24.98 -1.28
N SER A 140 -20.85 23.80 -0.79
CA SER A 140 -21.33 23.56 0.56
C SER A 140 -21.16 22.09 0.92
N TYR A 141 -21.06 21.78 2.21
CA TYR A 141 -20.96 20.41 2.71
C TYR A 141 -21.72 20.25 4.02
N TYR A 142 -22.22 19.05 4.27
CA TYR A 142 -22.97 18.67 5.48
C TYR A 142 -22.06 18.09 6.55
N SER A 143 -21.08 17.27 6.14
CA SER A 143 -20.17 16.59 7.06
C SER A 143 -18.82 16.30 6.41
N VAL A 144 -17.78 16.25 7.24
CA VAL A 144 -16.43 15.82 6.86
C VAL A 144 -15.96 14.82 7.91
N GLN A 145 -15.54 13.63 7.46
CA GLN A 145 -14.84 12.66 8.29
C GLN A 145 -13.40 12.56 7.80
N VAL A 146 -12.44 12.59 8.71
CA VAL A 146 -11.01 12.57 8.37
C VAL A 146 -10.38 11.33 8.96
N ALA A 147 -9.65 10.60 8.13
CA ALA A 147 -8.79 9.50 8.55
C ALA A 147 -7.36 9.80 8.10
N GLU A 148 -6.45 9.85 9.06
CA GLU A 148 -5.02 10.02 8.80
C GLU A 148 -4.36 8.65 8.79
N TRP A 149 -3.69 8.34 7.69
CA TRP A 149 -2.99 7.08 7.55
C TRP A 149 -1.49 7.34 7.38
N PRO A 150 -0.62 6.62 8.10
CA PRO A 150 0.82 6.69 7.91
C PRO A 150 1.17 5.89 6.65
N THR A 151 0.87 6.41 5.47
CA THR A 151 0.72 5.57 4.29
C THR A 151 1.69 5.88 3.18
N TYR A 152 2.60 4.91 3.07
CA TYR A 152 3.41 4.57 1.92
C TYR A 152 4.81 5.20 1.90
N PRO A 153 5.80 4.43 1.43
CA PRO A 153 7.14 4.96 1.21
C PRO A 153 7.12 6.10 0.21
N ARG A 154 7.98 7.10 0.42
CA ARG A 154 8.28 8.11 -0.58
C ARG A 154 9.25 7.51 -1.60
N TYR A 155 8.76 7.34 -2.83
CA TYR A 155 9.54 6.84 -3.94
C TYR A 155 10.62 7.82 -4.35
N ASP A 156 11.80 7.28 -4.64
CA ASP A 156 12.96 8.01 -5.11
C ASP A 156 13.71 7.10 -6.10
N ALA A 157 13.97 7.61 -7.30
CA ALA A 157 14.59 6.85 -8.39
C ALA A 157 16.00 6.35 -8.05
N ALA A 158 16.68 6.97 -7.07
CA ALA A 158 18.05 6.62 -6.68
C ALA A 158 18.12 5.48 -5.64
N LYS A 159 17.00 5.06 -5.05
CA LYS A 159 17.02 4.08 -3.94
C LYS A 159 17.00 2.65 -4.44
N ALA A 160 17.94 1.85 -3.92
CA ALA A 160 17.92 0.41 -4.09
C ALA A 160 16.68 -0.19 -3.43
N LEU A 161 16.05 -1.14 -4.10
CA LEU A 161 14.92 -1.88 -3.57
C LEU A 161 15.41 -2.87 -2.51
N PRO A 162 14.63 -3.09 -1.44
CA PRO A 162 15.00 -4.07 -0.43
C PRO A 162 14.99 -5.50 -0.99
N PRO A 163 15.87 -6.37 -0.48
CA PRO A 163 15.89 -7.76 -0.90
C PRO A 163 14.64 -8.49 -0.41
N VAL A 164 14.14 -9.43 -1.22
CA VAL A 164 13.01 -10.31 -0.85
C VAL A 164 13.46 -11.41 0.14
N VAL A 165 14.74 -11.78 0.11
CA VAL A 165 15.33 -12.79 1.00
C VAL A 165 16.30 -12.09 1.95
N LEU A 166 16.00 -12.11 3.25
CA LEU A 166 16.89 -11.51 4.26
C LEU A 166 17.87 -12.53 4.84
N HIS A 167 17.43 -13.77 4.98
CA HIS A 167 18.24 -14.92 5.40
C HIS A 167 17.64 -16.20 4.82
N GLU A 168 18.32 -17.34 4.97
CA GLU A 168 17.78 -18.64 4.59
C GLU A 168 16.42 -18.91 5.26
N SER A 169 15.36 -19.05 4.46
CA SER A 169 13.98 -19.24 4.93
C SER A 169 13.37 -18.06 5.72
N LEU A 170 13.97 -16.86 5.63
CA LEU A 170 13.41 -15.60 6.10
C LEU A 170 13.18 -14.65 4.92
N PHE A 171 11.92 -14.37 4.64
CA PHE A 171 11.48 -13.58 3.48
C PHE A 171 10.88 -12.25 3.90
N TYR A 172 11.16 -11.19 3.14
CA TYR A 172 10.61 -9.87 3.34
C TYR A 172 9.60 -9.53 2.24
N LEU A 173 8.31 -9.62 2.59
CA LEU A 173 7.21 -9.38 1.67
C LEU A 173 6.92 -7.89 1.52
N SER A 174 6.90 -7.15 2.64
CA SER A 174 6.60 -5.70 2.66
C SER A 174 7.64 -4.85 1.92
N GLY A 175 8.75 -5.44 1.46
CA GLY A 175 9.69 -4.78 0.56
C GLY A 175 9.04 -4.29 -0.75
N VAL A 176 7.98 -4.94 -1.21
CA VAL A 176 7.23 -4.53 -2.40
C VAL A 176 6.63 -3.13 -2.28
N GLU A 177 6.37 -2.64 -1.06
CA GLU A 177 5.81 -1.31 -0.84
C GLU A 177 6.72 -0.19 -1.37
N TRP A 178 8.03 -0.43 -1.44
CA TRP A 178 9.04 0.48 -2.00
C TRP A 178 9.02 0.53 -3.54
N VAL A 179 8.41 -0.46 -4.19
CA VAL A 179 8.15 -0.46 -5.63
C VAL A 179 6.82 0.20 -5.92
N ALA A 180 5.77 -0.29 -5.28
CA ALA A 180 4.41 0.19 -5.44
C ALA A 180 3.56 -0.32 -4.27
N SER A 181 3.05 0.60 -3.45
CA SER A 181 2.29 0.28 -2.26
C SER A 181 0.80 0.29 -2.57
N SER A 182 0.31 -0.90 -2.92
CA SER A 182 -1.10 -1.18 -3.19
C SER A 182 -1.43 -2.58 -2.71
N MET A 183 -2.72 -2.85 -2.45
CA MET A 183 -3.15 -4.17 -2.01
C MET A 183 -2.88 -5.24 -3.07
N GLU A 184 -3.02 -4.87 -4.34
CA GLU A 184 -2.75 -5.71 -5.50
C GLU A 184 -1.28 -6.12 -5.55
N MET A 185 -0.37 -5.17 -5.34
CA MET A 185 1.07 -5.45 -5.31
C MET A 185 1.46 -6.32 -4.12
N THR A 186 0.86 -6.10 -2.95
CA THR A 186 1.04 -6.96 -1.77
C THR A 186 0.56 -8.39 -2.05
N ALA A 187 -0.58 -8.57 -2.73
CA ALA A 187 -1.08 -9.89 -3.12
C ALA A 187 -0.16 -10.60 -4.12
N VAL A 188 0.37 -9.87 -5.10
CA VAL A 188 1.37 -10.39 -6.06
C VAL A 188 2.66 -10.79 -5.32
N ALA A 189 3.16 -9.95 -4.43
CA ALA A 189 4.34 -10.27 -3.62
C ALA A 189 4.11 -11.49 -2.74
N ALA A 190 2.94 -11.60 -2.09
CA ALA A 190 2.57 -12.75 -1.27
C ALA A 190 2.62 -14.06 -2.07
N LYS A 191 2.03 -14.06 -3.27
CA LYS A 191 2.07 -15.22 -4.17
C LYS A 191 3.50 -15.59 -4.54
N ASN A 192 4.32 -14.61 -4.90
CA ASN A 192 5.71 -14.85 -5.29
C ASN A 192 6.56 -15.38 -4.14
N VAL A 193 6.40 -14.83 -2.93
CA VAL A 193 7.08 -15.31 -1.72
C VAL A 193 6.64 -16.73 -1.37
N ALA A 194 5.35 -17.03 -1.47
CA ALA A 194 4.84 -18.39 -1.22
C ALA A 194 5.42 -19.41 -2.22
N LEU A 195 5.50 -19.06 -3.50
CA LEU A 195 6.12 -19.90 -4.53
C LEU A 195 7.63 -20.07 -4.31
N LEU A 196 8.33 -18.99 -3.95
CA LEU A 196 9.76 -19.03 -3.61
C LEU A 196 10.02 -19.95 -2.42
N ALA A 197 9.25 -19.78 -1.35
CA ALA A 197 9.26 -20.61 -0.16
C ALA A 197 9.04 -22.08 -0.50
N TYR A 198 7.99 -22.39 -1.26
CA TYR A 198 7.65 -23.74 -1.68
C TYR A 198 8.77 -24.39 -2.51
N ASN A 199 9.30 -23.68 -3.51
CA ASN A 199 10.36 -24.20 -4.37
C ASN A 199 11.65 -24.45 -3.57
N ARG A 200 12.02 -23.55 -2.65
CA ARG A 200 13.16 -23.79 -1.73
C ARG A 200 12.93 -24.96 -0.80
N TRP A 201 11.71 -25.08 -0.26
CA TRP A 201 11.34 -26.18 0.64
C TRP A 201 11.52 -27.55 -0.01
N HIS A 202 11.21 -27.66 -1.30
CA HIS A 202 11.31 -28.88 -2.09
C HIS A 202 12.60 -29.00 -2.93
N GLN A 203 13.58 -28.13 -2.72
CA GLN A 203 14.85 -28.10 -3.47
C GLN A 203 14.67 -27.99 -5.00
N GLN A 204 13.58 -27.35 -5.44
CA GLN A 204 13.27 -27.07 -6.86
C GLN A 204 13.92 -25.75 -7.29
N LEU A 205 15.25 -25.68 -7.17
CA LEU A 205 16.01 -24.45 -7.39
C LEU A 205 16.00 -23.99 -8.86
N ASP A 206 15.80 -24.93 -9.79
CA ASP A 206 15.62 -24.67 -11.22
C ASP A 206 14.37 -23.83 -11.52
N LYS A 207 13.41 -23.79 -10.60
CA LYS A 207 12.19 -22.99 -10.74
C LYS A 207 12.31 -21.56 -10.21
N ILE A 208 13.42 -21.23 -9.56
CA ILE A 208 13.68 -19.91 -8.95
C ILE A 208 14.55 -19.09 -9.91
N ASP A 209 14.22 -17.81 -10.10
CA ASP A 209 14.99 -16.84 -10.90
C ASP A 209 15.46 -17.39 -12.26
N GLN A 210 14.52 -18.00 -12.99
CA GLN A 210 14.76 -18.62 -14.30
C GLN A 210 15.24 -17.59 -15.33
N LYS A 211 16.57 -17.42 -15.45
CA LYS A 211 17.21 -16.42 -16.33
C LYS A 211 16.80 -16.57 -17.80
N ASP A 212 16.56 -17.79 -18.25
CA ASP A 212 16.19 -18.10 -19.64
C ASP A 212 14.67 -18.19 -19.87
N LEU A 213 13.84 -17.88 -18.86
CA LEU A 213 12.39 -18.01 -18.96
C LEU A 213 11.84 -17.21 -20.15
N MET A 214 12.31 -15.98 -20.34
CA MET A 214 11.88 -15.13 -21.44
C MET A 214 12.27 -15.69 -22.81
N HIS A 215 13.37 -16.44 -22.89
CA HIS A 215 13.76 -17.14 -24.10
C HIS A 215 12.86 -18.38 -24.32
N LYS A 216 12.65 -19.18 -23.27
CA LYS A 216 11.81 -20.40 -23.32
C LYS A 216 10.36 -20.10 -23.72
N VAL A 217 9.75 -19.08 -23.13
CA VAL A 217 8.36 -18.66 -23.43
C VAL A 217 8.22 -18.21 -24.88
N LYS A 218 9.24 -17.56 -25.46
CA LYS A 218 9.21 -17.15 -26.87
C LYS A 218 9.36 -18.30 -27.86
N THR A 219 10.03 -19.38 -27.47
CA THR A 219 10.18 -20.58 -28.31
C THR A 219 9.02 -21.57 -28.20
N GLU A 220 8.16 -21.44 -27.19
CA GLU A 220 6.98 -22.29 -26.97
C GLU A 220 5.67 -21.69 -27.50
N LEU A 221 5.71 -20.43 -27.97
CA LEU A 221 4.60 -19.72 -28.64
C LEU A 221 4.84 -19.64 -30.15
#